data_AF-H2AWS8-F1
#
_entry.id   AF-H2AWS8-F1
#
_cell.length_a   1.000
_cell.length_b   1.000
_cell.length_c   1.000
_cell.angle_alpha   90.00
_cell.angle_beta   90.00
_cell.angle_gamma   90.00
#
_symmetry.space_group_name_H-M   'P 1'
#
loop_
_entity.id
_entity.type
_entity.pdbx_description
1 polymer ?
#
loop_
_entity_poly.entity_id
_entity_poly.type
_entity_poly.pdbx_seq_one_letter_code
_entity_poly.pdbx_strand_id
1 'polypeptide(L)'
;MTNSMKTLEDELPSSIKDEIHQLYQDIPNLSNDYELIDKIGEGTFSSVYKARDKKDKLTSKYYSHFWSDKKYVALKKIYVTSSPQRIYNELNLLYVLNGHNKVAALCDVMRFRDQVVAVLPYYPHEEFRNFYRDLPIKGIKMYMWELLQALNFVHSKGIIHRDIKPTNFLFNPDLGKGVLVDFGLAETQLDYDLDLQGRVNKDYRNHEQFCPCILRDEQNSVIQTNNSRNGSLVTIQNGKVVHLNNVNGVDLTKGYPKNETRRIKRANRAGTRGFRAPEVLMKCGSQTTKIDIWSVGVILLSFLSRRFPIFQSLDDTDSLLELCAIFGWKTIRKCASLHGLGFTVNGLKIKEENYPNGLKDFVYELLEKECAAGTFPDYSIAFETHGYLEHELHGRNSIEPQVMGRISNESARAAYELKRYQEEVWSDHYWCFQLLEQCFEMDPQKRSSAYELLQNAFFNELRESDINTEAETTEEEEEDDDDGAATEDDDAESDGDNNSVDDDVLLISE
;
A
#
# COMPACT_ATOMS: atom_id res chain seq x y z
N MET A 1 34.86 2.27 44.26
CA MET A 1 33.46 2.50 43.87
C MET A 1 33.25 1.81 42.55
N THR A 2 32.59 0.65 42.58
CA THR A 2 32.32 -0.21 41.43
C THR A 2 31.35 0.51 40.49
N ASN A 3 31.84 0.90 39.31
CA ASN A 3 31.01 1.31 38.19
C ASN A 3 30.25 0.06 37.70
N SER A 4 29.03 -0.10 38.17
CA SER A 4 28.11 -1.09 37.61
C SER A 4 27.75 -0.63 36.21
N MET A 5 28.14 -1.41 35.20
CA MET A 5 27.57 -1.30 33.86
C MET A 5 26.06 -1.45 33.99
N LYS A 6 25.31 -0.37 33.73
CA LYS A 6 23.85 -0.45 33.56
C LYS A 6 23.59 -1.28 32.30
N THR A 7 22.91 -2.40 32.44
CA THR A 7 22.37 -3.16 31.31
C THR A 7 21.24 -2.37 30.66
N LEU A 8 21.04 -2.54 29.34
CA LEU A 8 19.94 -1.93 28.57
C LEU A 8 18.53 -2.18 29.19
N GLU A 9 18.40 -3.21 30.03
CA GLU A 9 17.19 -3.53 30.80
C GLU A 9 16.80 -2.46 31.83
N ASP A 10 17.72 -1.60 32.28
CA ASP A 10 17.45 -0.58 33.30
C ASP A 10 16.80 0.71 32.75
N GLU A 11 16.64 0.85 31.43
CA GLU A 11 16.11 2.07 30.80
C GLU A 11 14.62 1.99 30.40
N LEU A 12 13.99 0.82 30.44
CA LEU A 12 12.58 0.68 30.06
C LEU A 12 11.61 1.27 31.11
N PRO A 13 10.58 2.03 30.68
CA PRO A 13 9.49 2.47 31.55
C PRO A 13 8.85 1.29 32.29
N SER A 14 8.52 1.47 33.57
CA SER A 14 7.91 0.42 34.41
C SER A 14 6.65 -0.18 33.79
N SER A 15 5.82 0.62 33.12
CA SER A 15 4.63 0.14 32.43
C SER A 15 4.93 -0.89 31.34
N ILE A 16 6.01 -0.68 30.57
CA ILE A 16 6.42 -1.63 29.52
C ILE A 16 6.97 -2.92 30.15
N LYS A 17 7.72 -2.81 31.26
CA LYS A 17 8.19 -3.98 32.00
C LYS A 17 7.02 -4.82 32.53
N ASP A 18 5.99 -4.19 33.06
CA ASP A 18 4.78 -4.85 33.53
C ASP A 18 4.02 -5.54 32.38
N GLU A 19 3.88 -4.88 31.23
CA GLU A 19 3.27 -5.46 30.03
C GLU A 19 4.03 -6.67 29.50
N ILE A 20 5.37 -6.60 29.44
CA ILE A 20 6.24 -7.72 29.05
C ILE A 20 6.09 -8.88 30.03
N HIS A 21 6.09 -8.59 31.34
CA HIS A 21 5.90 -9.62 32.36
C HIS A 21 4.53 -10.31 32.22
N GLN A 22 3.48 -9.53 32.00
CA GLN A 22 2.14 -10.07 31.75
C GLN A 22 2.10 -10.95 30.51
N LEU A 23 2.78 -10.56 29.42
CA LEU A 23 2.84 -11.37 28.20
C LEU A 23 3.54 -12.73 28.42
N TYR A 24 4.61 -12.77 29.22
CA TYR A 24 5.22 -14.05 29.61
C TYR A 24 4.29 -14.95 30.43
N GLN A 25 3.40 -14.37 31.25
CA GLN A 25 2.39 -15.14 31.99
C GLN A 25 1.27 -15.63 31.08
N ASP A 26 0.86 -14.80 30.12
CA ASP A 26 -0.23 -15.07 29.18
C ASP A 26 0.10 -16.20 28.20
N ILE A 27 1.37 -16.33 27.78
CA ILE A 27 1.86 -17.38 26.88
C ILE A 27 2.95 -18.20 27.57
N PRO A 28 2.61 -19.36 28.15
CA PRO A 28 3.59 -20.27 28.73
C PRO A 28 4.65 -20.67 27.70
N ASN A 29 5.91 -20.76 28.15
CA ASN A 29 7.11 -21.04 27.34
C ASN A 29 7.60 -19.91 26.43
N LEU A 30 6.91 -18.78 26.32
CA LEU A 30 7.39 -17.65 25.52
C LEU A 30 8.81 -17.22 25.93
N SER A 31 9.09 -17.18 27.24
CA SER A 31 10.40 -16.84 27.80
C SER A 31 11.51 -17.86 27.50
N ASN A 32 11.17 -19.08 27.11
CA ASN A 32 12.15 -20.10 26.76
C ASN A 32 12.67 -19.90 25.32
N ASP A 33 11.83 -19.33 24.46
CA ASP A 33 12.09 -19.18 23.04
C ASP A 33 12.54 -17.75 22.70
N TYR A 34 11.96 -16.75 23.36
CA TYR A 34 12.17 -15.35 23.06
C TYR A 34 12.52 -14.54 24.30
N GLU A 35 13.39 -13.55 24.11
CA GLU A 35 13.71 -12.51 25.08
C GLU A 35 13.09 -11.20 24.62
N LEU A 36 11.96 -10.79 25.21
CA LEU A 36 11.34 -9.49 24.92
C LEU A 36 12.23 -8.35 25.42
N ILE A 37 12.50 -7.40 24.53
CA ILE A 37 13.41 -6.28 24.74
C ILE A 37 12.61 -5.00 24.94
N ASP A 38 11.64 -4.72 24.06
CA ASP A 38 10.89 -3.47 24.08
C ASP A 38 9.51 -3.62 23.41
N LYS A 39 8.60 -2.69 23.67
CA LYS A 39 7.33 -2.54 22.98
C LYS A 39 7.49 -1.49 21.87
N ILE A 40 7.46 -1.94 20.63
CA ILE A 40 7.74 -1.11 19.43
C ILE A 40 6.48 -0.62 18.73
N GLY A 41 5.29 -1.11 19.11
CA GLY A 41 4.05 -0.67 18.49
C GLY A 41 2.81 -1.02 19.29
N GLU A 42 1.79 -0.19 19.16
CA GLU A 42 0.45 -0.42 19.69
C GLU A 42 -0.59 0.06 18.69
N GLY A 43 -1.58 -0.78 18.42
CA GLY A 43 -2.70 -0.46 17.54
C GLY A 43 -4.02 -0.91 18.15
N THR A 44 -5.10 -0.67 17.42
CA THR A 44 -6.47 -1.00 17.86
C THR A 44 -6.68 -2.49 18.13
N PHE A 45 -5.90 -3.36 17.49
CA PHE A 45 -6.12 -4.82 17.49
C PHE A 45 -4.93 -5.63 18.00
N SER A 46 -3.80 -4.98 18.30
CA SER A 46 -2.58 -5.68 18.71
C SER A 46 -1.55 -4.76 19.35
N SER A 47 -0.65 -5.35 20.14
CA SER A 47 0.63 -4.76 20.53
C SER A 47 1.78 -5.51 19.86
N VAL A 48 2.87 -4.82 19.55
CA VAL A 48 4.06 -5.39 18.92
C VAL A 48 5.27 -5.17 19.80
N TYR A 49 6.03 -6.24 20.03
CA TYR A 49 7.22 -6.24 20.86
C TYR A 49 8.43 -6.66 20.03
N LYS A 50 9.57 -5.98 20.23
CA LYS A 50 10.86 -6.44 19.75
C LYS A 50 11.39 -7.50 20.70
N ALA A 51 11.83 -8.64 20.17
CA ALA A 51 12.43 -9.70 20.96
C ALA A 51 13.66 -10.28 20.27
N ARG A 52 14.56 -10.90 21.05
CA ARG A 52 15.65 -11.73 20.53
C ARG A 52 15.18 -13.19 20.46
N ASP A 53 15.40 -13.85 19.33
CA ASP A 53 15.27 -15.32 19.22
C ASP A 53 16.43 -15.97 19.97
N LYS A 54 16.14 -16.73 21.03
CA LYS A 54 17.17 -17.38 21.86
C LYS A 54 17.79 -18.60 21.20
N LYS A 55 17.12 -19.16 20.18
CA LYS A 55 17.50 -20.42 19.55
C LYS A 55 18.10 -20.23 18.15
N ASP A 56 18.12 -18.99 17.64
CA ASP A 56 18.56 -18.62 16.28
C ASP A 56 17.93 -19.52 15.19
N LYS A 57 16.71 -20.02 15.42
CA LYS A 57 16.07 -21.04 14.55
C LYS A 57 15.41 -20.43 13.32
N LEU A 58 14.88 -19.22 13.46
CA LEU A 58 14.06 -18.61 12.41
C LEU A 58 14.90 -17.99 11.29
N THR A 59 16.12 -17.58 11.63
CA THR A 59 17.02 -16.84 10.74
C THR A 59 17.44 -17.62 9.51
N SER A 60 17.70 -18.92 9.64
CA SER A 60 18.10 -19.76 8.50
C SER A 60 16.97 -19.95 7.49
N LYS A 61 15.75 -20.17 7.98
CA LYS A 61 14.57 -20.39 7.12
C LYS A 61 14.06 -19.11 6.44
N TYR A 62 14.17 -17.96 7.09
CA TYR A 62 13.63 -16.69 6.60
C TYR A 62 14.72 -15.66 6.29
N TYR A 63 15.92 -16.11 5.91
CA TYR A 63 17.12 -15.28 5.82
C TYR A 63 16.93 -14.01 4.98
N SER A 64 16.17 -14.11 3.88
CA SER A 64 15.90 -13.01 2.93
C SER A 64 15.11 -11.84 3.55
N HIS A 65 14.44 -12.07 4.68
CA HIS A 65 13.69 -11.04 5.39
C HIS A 65 14.50 -10.35 6.51
N PHE A 66 15.70 -10.82 6.85
CA PHE A 66 16.54 -10.16 7.85
C PHE A 66 17.51 -9.18 7.18
N TRP A 67 17.14 -7.91 7.13
CA TRP A 67 17.95 -6.85 6.50
C TRP A 67 19.27 -6.57 7.23
N SER A 68 19.30 -6.83 8.54
CA SER A 68 20.46 -6.63 9.41
C SER A 68 20.49 -7.69 10.52
N ASP A 69 21.19 -7.40 11.62
CA ASP A 69 21.37 -8.22 12.83
C ASP A 69 20.33 -9.33 13.00
N LYS A 70 20.76 -10.54 12.62
CA LYS A 70 19.97 -11.73 12.29
C LYS A 70 19.29 -12.40 13.50
N LYS A 71 19.10 -11.66 14.60
CA LYS A 71 18.73 -12.18 15.92
C LYS A 71 17.39 -11.64 16.44
N TYR A 72 16.86 -10.60 15.82
CA TYR A 72 15.67 -9.92 16.35
C TYR A 72 14.42 -10.26 15.55
N VAL A 73 13.32 -10.46 16.28
CA VAL A 73 11.99 -10.72 15.76
C VAL A 73 10.99 -9.72 16.35
N ALA A 74 9.86 -9.56 15.66
CA ALA A 74 8.72 -8.80 16.12
C ALA A 74 7.61 -9.77 16.56
N LEU A 75 7.18 -9.67 17.81
CA LEU A 75 6.09 -10.45 18.40
C LEU A 75 4.83 -9.59 18.40
N LYS A 76 3.88 -9.91 17.53
CA LYS A 76 2.57 -9.23 17.45
C LYS A 76 1.57 -9.98 18.31
N LYS A 77 1.30 -9.47 19.51
CA LYS A 77 0.23 -9.95 20.41
C LYS A 77 -1.12 -9.42 19.90
N ILE A 78 -1.97 -10.30 19.41
CA ILE A 78 -3.30 -9.94 18.92
C ILE A 78 -4.26 -9.87 20.12
N TYR A 79 -5.03 -8.78 20.21
CA TYR A 79 -5.97 -8.59 21.31
C TYR A 79 -7.13 -9.57 21.27
N VAL A 80 -7.54 -10.06 22.44
CA VAL A 80 -8.65 -11.02 22.65
C VAL A 80 -10.00 -10.50 22.17
N THR A 81 -10.14 -9.18 22.01
CA THR A 81 -11.34 -8.54 21.44
C THR A 81 -11.50 -8.83 19.94
N SER A 82 -10.45 -9.31 19.27
CA SER A 82 -10.51 -9.73 17.87
C SER A 82 -11.20 -11.09 17.76
N SER A 83 -12.22 -11.18 16.91
CA SER A 83 -12.93 -12.44 16.67
C SER A 83 -11.99 -13.52 16.09
N PRO A 84 -12.15 -14.81 16.43
CA PRO A 84 -11.33 -15.89 15.89
C PRO A 84 -11.22 -15.90 14.35
N GLN A 85 -12.33 -15.62 13.66
CA GLN A 85 -12.34 -15.55 12.19
C GLN A 85 -11.40 -14.48 11.63
N ARG A 86 -11.31 -13.34 12.32
CA ARG A 86 -10.42 -12.24 11.93
C ARG A 86 -8.96 -12.59 12.17
N ILE A 87 -8.66 -13.20 13.33
CA ILE A 87 -7.31 -13.68 13.66
C ILE A 87 -6.87 -14.70 12.61
N TYR A 88 -7.73 -15.69 12.32
CA TYR A 88 -7.46 -16.68 11.29
C TYR A 88 -7.22 -16.05 9.92
N ASN A 89 -8.08 -15.10 9.50
CA ASN A 89 -7.93 -14.42 8.22
C ASN A 89 -6.57 -13.71 8.10
N GLU A 90 -6.17 -12.95 9.12
CA GLU A 90 -4.89 -12.24 9.12
C GLU A 90 -3.70 -13.21 9.02
N LEU A 91 -3.68 -14.26 9.85
CA LEU A 91 -2.61 -15.27 9.83
C LEU A 91 -2.58 -16.05 8.52
N ASN A 92 -3.75 -16.40 7.98
CA ASN A 92 -3.87 -17.11 6.72
C ASN A 92 -3.38 -16.26 5.54
N LEU A 93 -3.72 -14.96 5.51
CA LEU A 93 -3.21 -14.05 4.50
C LEU A 93 -1.69 -13.92 4.57
N LEU A 94 -1.12 -13.73 5.76
CA LEU A 94 0.34 -13.71 5.92
C LEU A 94 1.00 -15.04 5.49
N TYR A 95 0.37 -16.17 5.77
CA TYR A 95 0.84 -17.49 5.32
C TYR A 95 0.81 -17.61 3.78
N VAL A 96 -0.30 -17.24 3.14
CA VAL A 96 -0.47 -17.26 1.67
C VAL A 96 0.47 -16.26 0.98
N LEU A 97 0.76 -15.14 1.63
CA LEU A 97 1.66 -14.09 1.15
C LEU A 97 3.13 -14.36 1.45
N ASN A 98 3.45 -15.45 2.16
CA ASN A 98 4.82 -15.83 2.40
C ASN A 98 5.53 -16.11 1.05
N GLY A 99 6.76 -15.63 0.90
CA GLY A 99 7.54 -15.82 -0.34
C GLY A 99 7.85 -14.56 -1.15
N HIS A 100 7.49 -13.36 -0.69
CA HIS A 100 7.99 -12.11 -1.28
C HIS A 100 8.67 -11.24 -0.22
N ASN A 101 9.90 -10.84 -0.50
CA ASN A 101 10.77 -10.06 0.42
C ASN A 101 10.23 -8.67 0.83
N LYS A 102 9.23 -8.12 0.10
CA LYS A 102 8.58 -6.83 0.39
C LYS A 102 7.27 -6.98 1.14
N VAL A 103 6.87 -8.19 1.49
CA VAL A 103 5.75 -8.48 2.39
C VAL A 103 6.29 -9.20 3.62
N ALA A 104 5.78 -8.83 4.80
CA ALA A 104 6.25 -9.41 6.04
C ALA A 104 5.98 -10.91 6.10
N ALA A 105 7.01 -11.70 6.42
CA ALA A 105 6.86 -13.14 6.56
C ALA A 105 6.29 -13.52 7.92
N LEU A 106 5.39 -14.50 7.94
CA LEU A 106 4.98 -15.18 9.16
C LEU A 106 5.98 -16.28 9.48
N CYS A 107 6.80 -16.06 10.50
CA CYS A 107 7.83 -17.01 10.92
C CYS A 107 7.24 -18.14 11.78
N ASP A 108 6.42 -17.77 12.76
CA ASP A 108 5.80 -18.71 13.71
C ASP A 108 4.51 -18.12 14.29
N VAL A 109 3.67 -18.96 14.90
CA VAL A 109 2.47 -18.55 15.63
C VAL A 109 2.39 -19.31 16.94
N MET A 110 2.29 -18.57 18.03
CA MET A 110 2.07 -19.13 19.37
C MET A 110 0.64 -18.85 19.81
N ARG A 111 0.00 -19.85 20.38
CA ARG A 111 -1.34 -19.71 20.95
C ARG A 111 -1.44 -20.41 22.29
N PHE A 112 -1.98 -19.71 23.28
CA PHE A 112 -2.41 -20.30 24.53
C PHE A 112 -3.79 -19.75 24.90
N ARG A 113 -4.80 -20.63 24.91
CA ARG A 113 -6.21 -20.25 25.10
C ARG A 113 -6.68 -19.21 24.07
N ASP A 114 -7.03 -18.01 24.52
CA ASP A 114 -7.49 -16.85 23.77
C ASP A 114 -6.35 -15.89 23.39
N GLN A 115 -5.14 -16.11 23.90
CA GLN A 115 -3.96 -15.32 23.59
C GLN A 115 -3.28 -15.87 22.33
N VAL A 116 -3.04 -14.99 21.36
CA VAL A 116 -2.39 -15.32 20.08
C VAL A 116 -1.25 -14.33 19.84
N VAL A 117 -0.06 -14.87 19.53
CA VAL A 117 1.13 -14.10 19.18
C VAL A 117 1.65 -14.59 17.83
N ALA A 118 1.71 -13.69 16.85
CA ALA A 118 2.40 -13.94 15.59
C ALA A 118 3.87 -13.50 15.72
N VAL A 119 4.79 -14.31 15.24
CA VAL A 119 6.23 -14.02 15.20
C VAL A 119 6.61 -13.67 13.76
N LEU A 120 7.18 -12.49 13.57
CA LEU A 120 7.64 -11.96 12.29
C LEU A 120 9.12 -11.56 12.39
N PRO A 121 9.85 -11.42 11.28
CA PRO A 121 11.17 -10.81 11.29
C PRO A 121 11.09 -9.38 11.83
N TYR A 122 12.10 -8.95 12.59
CA TYR A 122 12.24 -7.54 12.95
C TYR A 122 12.89 -6.79 11.79
N TYR A 123 12.17 -5.83 11.22
CA TYR A 123 12.68 -4.96 10.17
C TYR A 123 13.13 -3.63 10.80
N PRO A 124 14.43 -3.31 10.82
CA PRO A 124 14.89 -2.00 11.27
C PRO A 124 14.37 -0.93 10.32
N HIS A 125 13.58 0.02 10.84
CA HIS A 125 12.93 1.06 10.07
C HIS A 125 12.96 2.38 10.84
N GLU A 126 12.71 3.47 10.12
CA GLU A 126 12.59 4.81 10.70
C GLU A 126 11.12 5.24 10.75
N GLU A 127 10.74 6.05 11.73
CA GLU A 127 9.38 6.59 11.77
C GLU A 127 9.19 7.59 10.62
N PHE A 128 8.09 7.44 9.87
CA PHE A 128 7.77 8.31 8.73
C PHE A 128 7.88 9.80 9.05
N ARG A 129 7.46 10.21 10.26
CA ARG A 129 7.51 11.61 10.73
C ARG A 129 8.91 12.20 10.78
N ASN A 130 9.94 11.35 10.88
CA ASN A 130 11.33 11.79 11.02
C ASN A 130 11.98 12.07 9.67
N PHE A 131 11.50 11.48 8.57
CA PHE A 131 12.13 11.64 7.25
C PHE A 131 11.22 12.19 6.14
N TYR A 132 9.88 12.16 6.29
CA TYR A 132 8.98 12.52 5.17
C TYR A 132 9.15 13.94 4.63
N ARG A 133 9.67 14.87 5.44
CA ARG A 133 9.94 16.23 5.01
C ARG A 133 11.20 16.30 4.15
N ASP A 134 12.23 15.58 4.53
CA ASP A 134 13.60 15.80 4.06
C ASP A 134 14.15 14.63 3.23
N LEU A 135 13.31 13.66 2.85
CA LEU A 135 13.67 12.58 1.95
C LEU A 135 13.83 13.10 0.52
N PRO A 136 15.01 12.96 -0.12
CA PRO A 136 15.23 13.40 -1.50
C PRO A 136 14.37 12.65 -2.51
N ILE A 137 14.20 13.20 -3.71
CA ILE A 137 13.37 12.58 -4.76
C ILE A 137 13.79 11.14 -5.09
N LYS A 138 15.10 10.84 -5.04
CA LYS A 138 15.64 9.48 -5.19
C LYS A 138 15.22 8.54 -4.04
N GLY A 139 15.16 9.06 -2.82
CA GLY A 139 14.63 8.33 -1.66
C GLY A 139 13.12 8.10 -1.77
N ILE A 140 12.36 9.10 -2.24
CA ILE A 140 10.92 8.96 -2.53
C ILE A 140 10.71 7.90 -3.63
N LYS A 141 11.54 7.92 -4.68
CA LYS A 141 11.56 6.91 -5.75
C LYS A 141 11.72 5.51 -5.17
N MET A 142 12.73 5.29 -4.33
CA MET A 142 12.97 4.00 -3.69
C MET A 142 11.82 3.57 -2.76
N TYR A 143 11.28 4.48 -1.95
CA TYR A 143 10.12 4.20 -1.10
C TYR A 143 8.93 3.71 -1.94
N MET A 144 8.60 4.42 -3.02
CA MET A 144 7.48 4.07 -3.89
C MET A 144 7.74 2.76 -4.64
N TRP A 145 8.97 2.52 -5.08
CA TRP A 145 9.38 1.27 -5.72
C TRP A 145 9.14 0.06 -4.81
N GLU A 146 9.64 0.10 -3.58
CA GLU A 146 9.48 -0.98 -2.60
C GLU A 146 8.01 -1.21 -2.21
N LEU A 147 7.22 -0.14 -2.06
CA LEU A 147 5.79 -0.22 -1.73
C LEU A 147 4.97 -0.79 -2.89
N LEU A 148 5.22 -0.34 -4.12
CA LEU A 148 4.48 -0.79 -5.29
C LEU A 148 4.83 -2.24 -5.66
N GLN A 149 6.06 -2.70 -5.44
CA GLN A 149 6.42 -4.12 -5.57
C GLN A 149 5.62 -4.99 -4.59
N ALA A 150 5.55 -4.60 -3.31
CA ALA A 150 4.75 -5.30 -2.31
C ALA A 150 3.27 -5.37 -2.73
N LEU A 151 2.70 -4.24 -3.16
CA LEU A 151 1.31 -4.17 -3.60
C LEU A 151 1.07 -4.97 -4.88
N ASN A 152 1.99 -4.96 -5.84
CA ASN A 152 1.86 -5.74 -7.07
C ASN A 152 1.70 -7.24 -6.76
N PHE A 153 2.50 -7.75 -5.83
CA PHE A 153 2.40 -9.15 -5.38
C PHE A 153 1.14 -9.44 -4.56
N VAL A 154 0.75 -8.55 -3.64
CA VAL A 154 -0.49 -8.73 -2.87
C VAL A 154 -1.72 -8.68 -3.79
N HIS A 155 -1.73 -7.76 -4.76
CA HIS A 155 -2.82 -7.57 -5.71
C HIS A 155 -2.91 -8.70 -6.74
N SER A 156 -1.78 -9.30 -7.14
CA SER A 156 -1.78 -10.46 -8.07
C SER A 156 -2.45 -11.70 -7.47
N LYS A 157 -2.51 -11.79 -6.14
CA LYS A 157 -3.24 -12.80 -5.36
C LYS A 157 -4.69 -12.39 -5.04
N GLY A 158 -5.17 -11.29 -5.62
CA GLY A 158 -6.53 -10.80 -5.42
C GLY A 158 -6.78 -10.27 -4.00
N ILE A 159 -5.75 -9.85 -3.26
CA ILE A 159 -5.91 -9.36 -1.89
C ILE A 159 -5.94 -7.83 -1.89
N ILE A 160 -6.92 -7.25 -1.21
CA ILE A 160 -7.01 -5.81 -0.93
C ILE A 160 -6.49 -5.58 0.48
N HIS A 161 -5.45 -4.76 0.65
CA HIS A 161 -4.86 -4.50 1.96
C HIS A 161 -5.77 -3.63 2.85
N ARG A 162 -6.45 -2.63 2.24
CA ARG A 162 -7.43 -1.69 2.85
C ARG A 162 -6.87 -0.67 3.85
N ASP A 163 -5.67 -0.88 4.37
CA ASP A 163 -5.04 0.03 5.33
C ASP A 163 -3.61 0.41 4.96
N ILE A 164 -3.39 0.76 3.70
CA ILE A 164 -2.11 1.31 3.23
C ILE A 164 -1.91 2.71 3.80
N LYS A 165 -0.84 2.88 4.56
CA LYS A 165 -0.41 4.12 5.23
C LYS A 165 1.03 3.95 5.69
N PRO A 166 1.76 5.02 6.04
CA PRO A 166 3.17 4.92 6.39
C PRO A 166 3.47 4.01 7.58
N THR A 167 2.58 3.91 8.58
CA THR A 167 2.80 3.02 9.74
C THR A 167 2.71 1.53 9.40
N ASN A 168 2.10 1.18 8.27
CA ASN A 168 1.96 -0.20 7.81
C ASN A 168 2.96 -0.53 6.69
N PHE A 169 3.86 0.38 6.35
CA PHE A 169 4.96 0.14 5.44
C PHE A 169 6.27 0.53 6.13
N LEU A 170 6.97 -0.46 6.67
CA LEU A 170 8.20 -0.24 7.40
C LEU A 170 9.31 0.04 6.39
N PHE A 171 9.88 1.23 6.44
CA PHE A 171 10.91 1.66 5.49
C PHE A 171 12.17 2.11 6.22
N ASN A 172 13.32 1.72 5.68
CA ASN A 172 14.62 2.15 6.14
C ASN A 172 15.25 3.07 5.08
N PRO A 173 15.29 4.40 5.31
CA PRO A 173 15.85 5.34 4.35
C PRO A 173 17.33 5.10 4.05
N ASP A 174 18.12 4.65 5.03
CA ASP A 174 19.56 4.42 4.87
C ASP A 174 19.84 3.18 4.00
N LEU A 175 19.02 2.14 4.16
CA LEU A 175 19.14 0.90 3.39
C LEU A 175 18.37 0.94 2.07
N GLY A 176 17.45 1.89 1.89
CA GLY A 176 16.52 1.91 0.76
C GLY A 176 15.59 0.70 0.71
N LYS A 177 15.29 0.05 1.85
CA LYS A 177 14.47 -1.17 1.92
C LYS A 177 13.13 -0.93 2.58
N GLY A 178 12.08 -1.53 2.02
CA GLY A 178 10.71 -1.43 2.53
C GLY A 178 10.00 -2.77 2.64
N VAL A 179 9.09 -2.89 3.60
CA VAL A 179 8.22 -4.06 3.76
C VAL A 179 6.81 -3.66 4.18
N LEU A 180 5.82 -4.26 3.53
CA LEU A 180 4.41 -4.13 3.86
C LEU A 180 4.04 -5.07 5.01
N VAL A 181 3.38 -4.51 6.03
CA VAL A 181 2.95 -5.22 7.24
C VAL A 181 1.45 -5.01 7.51
N ASP A 182 0.91 -5.80 8.45
CA ASP A 182 -0.44 -5.65 9.02
C ASP A 182 -1.63 -5.88 8.08
N PHE A 183 -1.92 -7.17 7.86
CA PHE A 183 -3.08 -7.64 7.07
C PHE A 183 -4.36 -7.78 7.90
N GLY A 184 -4.43 -7.18 9.10
CA GLY A 184 -5.57 -7.34 10.02
C GLY A 184 -6.89 -6.73 9.53
N LEU A 185 -6.86 -5.94 8.45
CA LEU A 185 -8.03 -5.37 7.76
C LEU A 185 -8.15 -5.83 6.30
N ALA A 186 -7.23 -6.68 5.83
CA ALA A 186 -7.18 -7.11 4.45
C ALA A 186 -8.29 -8.14 4.14
N GLU A 187 -8.69 -8.21 2.88
CA GLU A 187 -9.69 -9.16 2.39
C GLU A 187 -9.37 -9.61 0.96
N THR A 188 -9.90 -10.77 0.58
CA THR A 188 -9.92 -11.20 -0.81
C THR A 188 -10.94 -10.40 -1.61
N GLN A 189 -10.53 -9.90 -2.78
CA GLN A 189 -11.40 -9.25 -3.74
C GLN A 189 -12.42 -10.27 -4.27
N LEU A 190 -13.71 -9.95 -4.13
CA LEU A 190 -14.83 -10.84 -4.46
C LEU A 190 -14.81 -11.39 -5.90
N ASP A 191 -14.39 -10.59 -6.87
CA ASP A 191 -14.38 -11.01 -8.28
C ASP A 191 -13.22 -11.96 -8.62
N TYR A 192 -12.14 -11.98 -7.83
CA TYR A 192 -10.95 -12.78 -8.11
C TYR A 192 -11.24 -14.29 -8.02
N ASP A 193 -11.97 -14.72 -6.99
CA ASP A 193 -12.35 -16.13 -6.81
C ASP A 193 -13.34 -16.61 -7.88
N LEU A 194 -14.21 -15.72 -8.38
CA LEU A 194 -15.19 -16.04 -9.42
C LEU A 194 -14.53 -16.23 -10.79
N ASP A 195 -13.52 -15.42 -11.09
CA ASP A 195 -12.74 -15.49 -12.33
C ASP A 195 -11.88 -16.77 -12.37
N LEU A 196 -11.26 -17.16 -11.24
CA LEU A 196 -10.50 -18.42 -11.13
C LEU A 196 -11.37 -19.68 -11.28
N GLN A 197 -12.63 -19.62 -10.84
CA GLN A 197 -13.55 -20.77 -10.91
C GLN A 197 -14.36 -20.83 -12.20
N GLY A 198 -14.18 -19.88 -13.14
CA GLY A 198 -14.92 -19.81 -14.40
C GLY A 198 -16.44 -19.65 -14.21
N ARG A 199 -16.90 -19.22 -13.03
CA ARG A 199 -18.32 -19.08 -12.67
C ARG A 199 -18.72 -17.61 -12.76
N VAL A 200 -18.93 -17.11 -13.97
CA VAL A 200 -19.49 -15.78 -14.20
C VAL A 200 -21.02 -15.83 -14.01
N ASN A 201 -21.48 -16.01 -12.78
CA ASN A 201 -22.87 -15.75 -12.43
C ASN A 201 -22.88 -14.73 -11.28
N LYS A 202 -22.58 -13.48 -11.64
CA LYS A 202 -22.59 -12.36 -10.70
C LYS A 202 -24.01 -12.16 -10.18
N ASP A 203 -24.27 -12.59 -8.95
CA ASP A 203 -25.57 -12.42 -8.31
C ASP A 203 -25.75 -10.97 -7.85
N TYR A 204 -26.09 -10.09 -8.79
CA TYR A 204 -26.34 -8.67 -8.54
C TYR A 204 -27.58 -8.39 -7.66
N ARG A 205 -28.27 -9.42 -7.16
CA ARG A 205 -29.40 -9.26 -6.24
C ARG A 205 -28.97 -8.86 -4.84
N ASN A 206 -27.69 -9.04 -4.48
CA ASN A 206 -27.17 -8.56 -3.20
C ASN A 206 -26.89 -7.04 -3.25
N HIS A 207 -27.85 -6.25 -2.75
CA HIS A 207 -27.80 -4.78 -2.75
C HIS A 207 -26.59 -4.18 -2.00
N GLU A 208 -25.94 -4.92 -1.10
CA GLU A 208 -24.74 -4.44 -0.39
C GLU A 208 -23.47 -4.52 -1.26
N GLN A 209 -23.44 -5.43 -2.25
CA GLN A 209 -22.29 -5.68 -3.11
C GLN A 209 -22.41 -5.01 -4.49
N PHE A 210 -23.63 -4.62 -4.89
CA PHE A 210 -23.86 -3.94 -6.17
C PHE A 210 -23.49 -2.45 -6.11
N CYS A 211 -22.73 -1.99 -7.11
CA CYS A 211 -22.48 -0.58 -7.34
C CYS A 211 -22.56 -0.24 -8.85
N PRO A 212 -23.27 0.83 -9.26
CA PRO A 212 -23.39 1.22 -10.67
C PRO A 212 -22.08 1.43 -11.44
N CYS A 213 -20.96 1.67 -10.75
CA CYS A 213 -19.67 1.86 -11.39
C CYS A 213 -19.22 0.64 -12.20
N ILE A 214 -19.67 -0.57 -11.85
CA ILE A 214 -19.29 -1.82 -12.53
C ILE A 214 -19.93 -1.97 -13.92
N LEU A 215 -21.03 -1.26 -14.21
CA LEU A 215 -21.79 -1.42 -15.46
C LEU A 215 -21.25 -0.59 -16.63
N ARG A 216 -20.26 0.28 -16.39
CA ARG A 216 -19.81 1.25 -17.42
C ARG A 216 -18.90 0.64 -18.49
N ASP A 217 -18.28 -0.51 -18.22
CA ASP A 217 -17.53 -1.28 -19.23
C ASP A 217 -18.44 -2.03 -20.21
N GLU A 218 -19.68 -2.35 -19.82
CA GLU A 218 -20.61 -3.16 -20.61
C GLU A 218 -21.40 -2.35 -21.65
N GLN A 219 -20.82 -1.32 -22.27
CA GLN A 219 -21.49 -0.61 -23.39
C GLN A 219 -21.70 -1.48 -24.64
N ASN A 220 -21.28 -2.76 -24.64
CA ASN A 220 -21.53 -3.72 -25.72
C ASN A 220 -22.24 -5.03 -25.32
N SER A 221 -22.65 -5.24 -24.05
CA SER A 221 -23.43 -6.42 -23.66
C SER A 221 -24.83 -6.02 -23.22
N VAL A 222 -25.78 -6.15 -24.15
CA VAL A 222 -27.20 -6.25 -23.79
C VAL A 222 -27.34 -7.47 -22.90
N ILE A 223 -27.46 -7.28 -21.58
CA ILE A 223 -27.82 -8.37 -20.66
C ILE A 223 -29.25 -8.80 -20.99
N GLN A 224 -29.38 -9.78 -21.88
CA GLN A 224 -30.62 -10.54 -22.06
C GLN A 224 -30.78 -11.48 -20.86
N THR A 225 -31.46 -11.03 -19.81
CA THR A 225 -31.95 -11.98 -18.80
C THR A 225 -33.21 -12.66 -19.33
N ASN A 226 -33.06 -13.90 -19.78
CA ASN A 226 -34.18 -14.81 -19.99
C ASN A 226 -34.93 -15.03 -18.67
N ASN A 227 -36.25 -14.78 -18.70
CA ASN A 227 -37.27 -15.27 -17.78
C ASN A 227 -36.96 -15.28 -16.27
N SER A 228 -37.22 -14.15 -15.59
CA SER A 228 -37.80 -14.21 -14.24
C SER A 228 -38.60 -12.95 -13.89
N ARG A 229 -39.92 -13.11 -13.76
CA ARG A 229 -40.82 -12.10 -13.19
C ARG A 229 -40.51 -12.00 -11.69
N ASN A 230 -39.61 -11.09 -11.28
CA ASN A 230 -39.53 -10.42 -9.96
C ASN A 230 -38.17 -9.74 -9.64
N GLY A 231 -37.33 -9.42 -10.63
CA GLY A 231 -36.12 -8.61 -10.41
C GLY A 231 -36.35 -7.13 -10.75
N SER A 232 -36.23 -6.21 -9.78
CA SER A 232 -36.21 -4.77 -10.03
C SER A 232 -34.94 -4.39 -10.82
N LEU A 233 -35.05 -4.25 -12.15
CA LEU A 233 -33.96 -3.73 -12.97
C LEU A 233 -33.68 -2.26 -12.67
N VAL A 234 -32.39 -1.92 -12.58
CA VAL A 234 -31.86 -0.57 -12.54
C VAL A 234 -31.22 -0.28 -13.89
N THR A 235 -31.73 0.69 -14.64
CA THR A 235 -31.09 1.17 -15.86
C THR A 235 -30.63 2.61 -15.65
N ILE A 236 -29.41 2.92 -16.08
CA ILE A 236 -28.89 4.29 -16.06
C ILE A 236 -29.18 4.91 -17.42
N GLN A 237 -30.14 5.82 -17.48
CA GLN A 237 -30.31 6.71 -18.64
C GLN A 237 -29.97 8.12 -18.21
N ASN A 238 -29.01 8.75 -18.90
CA ASN A 238 -28.60 10.14 -18.67
C ASN A 238 -28.28 10.48 -17.19
N GLY A 239 -27.60 9.56 -16.49
CA GLY A 239 -27.23 9.76 -15.08
C GLY A 239 -28.39 9.65 -14.07
N LYS A 240 -29.58 9.23 -14.51
CA LYS A 240 -30.71 8.92 -13.62
C LYS A 240 -30.87 7.41 -13.45
N VAL A 241 -30.93 6.96 -12.20
CA VAL A 241 -31.30 5.60 -11.82
C VAL A 241 -32.80 5.44 -12.07
N VAL A 242 -33.17 4.71 -13.11
CA VAL A 242 -34.57 4.38 -13.40
C VAL A 242 -34.84 2.96 -12.92
N HIS A 243 -35.71 2.82 -11.92
CA HIS A 243 -36.27 1.52 -11.53
C HIS A 243 -37.42 1.19 -12.48
N LEU A 244 -37.28 0.10 -13.25
CA LEU A 244 -38.23 -0.29 -14.30
C LEU A 244 -39.66 -0.61 -13.80
N ASN A 245 -39.91 -0.66 -12.48
CA ASN A 245 -41.24 -0.91 -11.91
C ASN A 245 -41.76 0.14 -10.92
N ASN A 246 -41.10 1.30 -10.77
CA ASN A 246 -41.63 2.37 -9.92
C ASN A 246 -42.17 3.53 -10.80
N VAL A 247 -43.47 3.46 -11.10
CA VAL A 247 -44.25 4.44 -11.88
C VAL A 247 -44.23 5.85 -11.24
N ASN A 248 -43.71 5.99 -10.02
CA ASN A 248 -43.49 7.26 -9.34
C ASN A 248 -42.00 7.60 -9.29
N GLY A 249 -41.47 8.10 -10.41
CA GLY A 249 -40.13 8.68 -10.46
C GLY A 249 -40.03 9.92 -9.58
N VAL A 250 -39.69 9.73 -8.30
CA VAL A 250 -39.41 10.83 -7.38
C VAL A 250 -38.09 11.47 -7.79
N ASP A 251 -38.16 12.68 -8.31
CA ASP A 251 -37.00 13.52 -8.56
C ASP A 251 -36.43 14.01 -7.23
N LEU A 252 -35.47 13.26 -6.67
CA LEU A 252 -34.81 13.58 -5.39
C LEU A 252 -34.04 14.92 -5.41
N THR A 253 -33.88 15.54 -6.58
CA THR A 253 -33.33 16.90 -6.68
C THR A 253 -34.35 17.99 -6.30
N LYS A 254 -35.64 17.63 -6.24
CA LYS A 254 -36.76 18.55 -5.98
C LYS A 254 -37.34 18.47 -4.56
N GLY A 255 -36.84 17.55 -3.72
CA GLY A 255 -37.26 17.41 -2.32
C GLY A 255 -36.81 16.12 -1.67
N TYR A 256 -36.81 16.09 -0.33
CA TYR A 256 -36.49 14.90 0.46
C TYR A 256 -37.77 14.19 0.90
N PRO A 257 -37.78 12.85 1.02
CA PRO A 257 -38.92 12.11 1.56
C PRO A 257 -39.25 12.62 2.97
N LYS A 258 -40.52 12.97 3.22
CA LYS A 258 -40.97 13.43 4.56
C LYS A 258 -40.73 12.38 5.64
N ASN A 259 -40.82 11.09 5.27
CA ASN A 259 -40.45 9.95 6.10
C ASN A 259 -39.37 9.17 5.34
N GLU A 260 -38.13 9.16 5.85
CA GLU A 260 -37.04 8.37 5.28
C GLU A 260 -37.17 6.92 5.75
N THR A 261 -37.57 6.03 4.84
CA THR A 261 -37.79 4.60 5.11
C THR A 261 -36.77 3.71 4.40
N ARG A 262 -35.84 4.28 3.63
CA ARG A 262 -34.82 3.50 2.92
C ARG A 262 -33.80 2.95 3.91
N ARG A 263 -33.34 1.73 3.67
CA ARG A 263 -32.25 1.12 4.44
C ARG A 263 -30.96 1.89 4.16
N ILE A 264 -30.17 2.12 5.21
CA ILE A 264 -28.83 2.69 5.07
C ILE A 264 -27.98 1.72 4.26
N LYS A 265 -27.41 2.20 3.15
CA LYS A 265 -26.45 1.43 2.36
C LYS A 265 -25.25 1.07 3.25
N ARG A 266 -24.97 -0.22 3.34
CA ARG A 266 -23.78 -0.76 4.01
C ARG A 266 -22.75 -1.12 2.95
N ALA A 267 -21.50 -0.81 3.24
CA ALA A 267 -20.33 -1.18 2.44
C ALA A 267 -19.14 -1.28 3.40
N ASN A 268 -18.15 -2.10 3.04
CA ASN A 268 -16.93 -2.16 3.84
C ASN A 268 -16.24 -0.79 3.81
N ARG A 269 -15.86 -0.29 4.98
CA ARG A 269 -15.16 0.99 5.16
C ARG A 269 -14.01 0.88 6.17
N ALA A 270 -13.51 -0.34 6.36
CA ALA A 270 -12.27 -0.57 7.09
C ALA A 270 -11.13 0.26 6.47
N GLY A 271 -10.16 0.65 7.30
CA GLY A 271 -9.01 1.47 6.91
C GLY A 271 -8.96 2.80 7.65
N THR A 272 -7.81 3.47 7.59
CA THR A 272 -7.52 4.72 8.30
C THR A 272 -8.12 5.94 7.59
N ARG A 273 -8.71 6.88 8.35
CA ARG A 273 -9.22 8.14 7.79
C ARG A 273 -8.10 8.94 7.13
N GLY A 274 -8.44 9.70 6.09
CA GLY A 274 -7.46 10.40 5.26
C GLY A 274 -6.79 9.55 4.17
N PHE A 275 -6.77 8.21 4.30
CA PHE A 275 -6.23 7.31 3.27
C PHE A 275 -7.32 6.65 2.40
N ARG A 276 -8.59 6.74 2.81
CA ARG A 276 -9.72 6.12 2.11
C ARG A 276 -9.95 6.76 0.73
N ALA A 277 -10.06 5.91 -0.28
CA ALA A 277 -10.44 6.32 -1.63
C ALA A 277 -11.88 6.88 -1.69
N PRO A 278 -12.22 7.73 -2.68
CA PRO A 278 -13.54 8.32 -2.82
C PRO A 278 -14.67 7.29 -2.86
N GLU A 279 -14.47 6.17 -3.54
CA GLU A 279 -15.45 5.09 -3.63
C GLU A 279 -15.74 4.43 -2.27
N VAL A 280 -14.76 4.40 -1.35
CA VAL A 280 -14.97 3.90 0.02
C VAL A 280 -15.84 4.89 0.80
N LEU A 281 -15.52 6.19 0.71
CA LEU A 281 -16.30 7.27 1.35
C LEU A 281 -17.74 7.32 0.81
N MET A 282 -17.91 7.01 -0.47
CA MET A 282 -19.20 6.94 -1.16
C MET A 282 -19.93 5.61 -0.97
N LYS A 283 -19.42 4.71 -0.11
CA LYS A 283 -20.05 3.42 0.20
C LYS A 283 -20.25 2.56 -1.05
N CYS A 284 -19.24 2.49 -1.91
CA CYS A 284 -19.19 1.53 -3.02
C CYS A 284 -19.14 0.09 -2.45
N GLY A 285 -20.01 -0.79 -2.95
CA GLY A 285 -20.05 -2.20 -2.56
C GLY A 285 -19.07 -3.08 -3.34
N SER A 286 -18.58 -2.59 -4.48
CA SER A 286 -17.69 -3.31 -5.42
C SER A 286 -16.29 -2.68 -5.38
N GLN A 287 -15.65 -2.74 -4.22
CA GLN A 287 -14.30 -2.20 -4.02
C GLN A 287 -13.26 -3.18 -4.58
N THR A 288 -12.16 -2.65 -5.11
CA THR A 288 -11.06 -3.42 -5.69
C THR A 288 -9.74 -3.03 -5.06
N THR A 289 -8.65 -3.70 -5.45
CA THR A 289 -7.27 -3.34 -5.08
C THR A 289 -6.90 -1.88 -5.37
N LYS A 290 -7.65 -1.19 -6.24
CA LYS A 290 -7.45 0.22 -6.60
C LYS A 290 -7.65 1.19 -5.42
N ILE A 291 -8.30 0.78 -4.33
CA ILE A 291 -8.38 1.61 -3.11
C ILE A 291 -7.02 1.74 -2.41
N ASP A 292 -6.17 0.71 -2.52
CA ASP A 292 -4.81 0.74 -1.97
C ASP A 292 -3.94 1.71 -2.79
N ILE A 293 -4.15 1.75 -4.10
CA ILE A 293 -3.43 2.68 -5.01
C ILE A 293 -3.76 4.15 -4.71
N TRP A 294 -5.02 4.46 -4.38
CA TRP A 294 -5.36 5.79 -3.89
C TRP A 294 -4.56 6.15 -2.63
N SER A 295 -4.43 5.21 -1.71
CA SER A 295 -3.69 5.38 -0.45
C SER A 295 -2.19 5.62 -0.71
N VAL A 296 -1.60 4.97 -1.72
CA VAL A 296 -0.23 5.27 -2.21
C VAL A 296 -0.12 6.73 -2.62
N GLY A 297 -1.10 7.25 -3.38
CA GLY A 297 -1.16 8.65 -3.77
C GLY A 297 -1.18 9.61 -2.57
N VAL A 298 -1.88 9.26 -1.49
CA VAL A 298 -1.89 10.05 -0.24
C VAL A 298 -0.51 10.09 0.42
N ILE A 299 0.22 8.97 0.44
CA ILE A 299 1.59 8.93 0.96
C ILE A 299 2.51 9.78 0.09
N LEU A 300 2.44 9.62 -1.23
CA LEU A 300 3.27 10.36 -2.18
C LEU A 300 3.02 11.87 -2.10
N LEU A 301 1.74 12.28 -1.98
CA LEU A 301 1.38 13.68 -1.77
C LEU A 301 1.95 14.22 -0.44
N SER A 302 2.02 13.39 0.60
CA SER A 302 2.58 13.79 1.90
C SER A 302 4.08 14.08 1.81
N PHE A 303 4.83 13.34 1.00
CA PHE A 303 6.23 13.65 0.70
C PHE A 303 6.36 14.96 -0.07
N LEU A 304 5.70 15.07 -1.24
CA LEU A 304 5.85 16.22 -2.14
C LEU A 304 5.37 17.53 -1.51
N SER A 305 4.34 17.48 -0.67
CA SER A 305 3.82 18.66 0.04
C SER A 305 4.48 18.93 1.38
N ARG A 306 5.33 18.01 1.88
CA ARG A 306 5.91 18.05 3.24
C ARG A 306 4.85 18.16 4.35
N ARG A 307 3.64 17.66 4.12
CA ARG A 307 2.52 17.66 5.09
C ARG A 307 2.06 16.26 5.43
N PHE A 308 2.21 15.89 6.70
CA PHE A 308 1.71 14.63 7.23
C PHE A 308 1.11 14.78 8.65
N PRO A 309 -0.12 14.30 8.88
CA PRO A 309 -1.07 13.80 7.87
C PRO A 309 -1.67 14.95 7.05
N ILE A 310 -1.83 14.76 5.74
CA ILE A 310 -2.39 15.77 4.83
C ILE A 310 -3.91 15.91 4.93
N PHE A 311 -4.61 14.82 5.22
CA PHE A 311 -6.04 14.76 5.49
C PHE A 311 -6.27 14.44 6.97
N GLN A 312 -7.08 15.22 7.67
CA GLN A 312 -7.33 15.14 9.11
C GLN A 312 -8.83 15.15 9.44
N SER A 313 -9.59 14.49 8.61
CA SER A 313 -11.04 14.41 8.72
C SER A 313 -11.53 13.64 9.94
N LEU A 314 -12.58 14.17 10.58
CA LEU A 314 -13.23 13.56 11.74
C LEU A 314 -14.19 12.43 11.34
N ASP A 315 -14.78 12.51 10.15
CA ASP A 315 -15.66 11.48 9.58
C ASP A 315 -15.58 11.42 8.05
N ASP A 316 -16.38 10.53 7.45
CA ASP A 316 -16.39 10.30 6.00
C ASP A 316 -16.93 11.53 5.22
N THR A 317 -17.75 12.37 5.85
CA THR A 317 -18.28 13.61 5.25
C THR A 317 -17.18 14.67 5.21
N ASP A 318 -16.48 14.86 6.32
CA ASP A 318 -15.32 15.76 6.38
C ASP A 318 -14.24 15.31 5.39
N SER A 319 -14.03 13.99 5.24
CA SER A 319 -13.09 13.45 4.25
C SER A 319 -13.46 13.91 2.84
N LEU A 320 -14.75 13.83 2.47
CA LEU A 320 -15.22 14.32 1.17
C LEU A 320 -15.08 15.83 1.00
N LEU A 321 -15.22 16.61 2.07
CA LEU A 321 -15.00 18.05 2.05
C LEU A 321 -13.53 18.41 1.83
N GLU A 322 -12.61 17.70 2.49
CA GLU A 322 -11.17 17.85 2.26
C GLU A 322 -10.80 17.53 0.79
N LEU A 323 -11.38 16.46 0.22
CA LEU A 323 -11.21 16.15 -1.20
C LEU A 323 -11.78 17.24 -2.12
N CYS A 324 -12.92 17.85 -1.77
CA CYS A 324 -13.45 18.98 -2.52
C CYS A 324 -12.53 20.22 -2.46
N ALA A 325 -11.79 20.42 -1.36
CA ALA A 325 -10.87 21.54 -1.23
C ALA A 325 -9.66 21.43 -2.18
N ILE A 326 -9.25 20.20 -2.50
CA ILE A 326 -8.13 19.94 -3.43
C ILE A 326 -8.64 19.82 -4.87
N PHE A 327 -9.58 18.91 -5.13
CA PHE A 327 -9.98 18.51 -6.48
C PHE A 327 -11.17 19.30 -7.05
N GLY A 328 -11.80 20.15 -6.23
CA GLY A 328 -13.02 20.88 -6.56
C GLY A 328 -14.29 20.02 -6.43
N TRP A 329 -15.39 20.64 -5.97
CA TRP A 329 -16.63 19.90 -5.72
C TRP A 329 -17.28 19.35 -7.00
N LYS A 330 -17.04 19.94 -8.17
CA LYS A 330 -17.56 19.41 -9.45
C LYS A 330 -16.95 18.05 -9.81
N THR A 331 -15.65 17.87 -9.53
CA THR A 331 -14.94 16.60 -9.74
C THR A 331 -15.50 15.52 -8.83
N ILE A 332 -15.66 15.84 -7.54
CA ILE A 332 -16.25 14.90 -6.56
C ILE A 332 -17.71 14.58 -6.91
N ARG A 333 -18.49 15.53 -7.42
CA ARG A 333 -19.84 15.26 -7.92
C ARG A 333 -19.86 14.32 -9.13
N LYS A 334 -18.91 14.46 -10.06
CA LYS A 334 -18.76 13.52 -11.18
C LYS A 334 -18.41 12.11 -10.66
N CYS A 335 -17.47 12.01 -9.73
CA CYS A 335 -17.13 10.75 -9.05
C CYS A 335 -18.36 10.11 -8.36
N ALA A 336 -19.14 10.89 -7.60
CA ALA A 336 -20.38 10.42 -6.96
C ALA A 336 -21.39 9.84 -7.96
N SER A 337 -21.50 10.45 -9.15
CA SER A 337 -22.37 9.93 -10.22
C SER A 337 -21.92 8.57 -10.78
N LEU A 338 -20.63 8.21 -10.66
CA LEU A 338 -20.13 6.87 -11.03
C LEU A 338 -20.78 5.80 -10.14
N HIS A 339 -20.99 6.13 -8.86
CA HIS A 339 -21.57 5.23 -7.87
C HIS A 339 -23.10 5.35 -7.73
N GLY A 340 -23.75 6.08 -8.64
CA GLY A 340 -25.21 6.31 -8.64
C GLY A 340 -25.69 7.25 -7.52
N LEU A 341 -24.82 8.12 -7.03
CA LEU A 341 -25.13 9.05 -5.95
C LEU A 341 -25.34 10.47 -6.47
N GLY A 342 -26.23 11.20 -5.80
CA GLY A 342 -26.28 12.66 -5.89
C GLY A 342 -25.28 13.31 -4.93
N PHE A 343 -24.68 14.42 -5.33
CA PHE A 343 -23.75 15.19 -4.50
C PHE A 343 -24.05 16.69 -4.63
N THR A 344 -24.34 17.33 -3.50
CA THR A 344 -24.72 18.74 -3.42
C THR A 344 -23.94 19.42 -2.30
N VAL A 345 -23.34 20.56 -2.61
CA VAL A 345 -22.63 21.41 -1.65
C VAL A 345 -23.33 22.76 -1.59
N ASN A 346 -23.78 23.16 -0.40
CA ASN A 346 -24.50 24.41 -0.18
C ASN A 346 -23.89 25.15 1.00
N GLY A 347 -23.78 26.48 0.91
CA GLY A 347 -23.36 27.33 2.03
C GLY A 347 -21.87 27.26 2.39
N LEU A 348 -21.03 26.59 1.59
CA LEU A 348 -19.59 26.48 1.81
C LEU A 348 -18.82 27.23 0.71
N LYS A 349 -17.78 27.97 1.11
CA LYS A 349 -16.83 28.60 0.19
C LYS A 349 -15.71 27.60 -0.15
N ILE A 350 -16.04 26.61 -0.99
CA ILE A 350 -15.09 25.59 -1.45
C ILE A 350 -14.89 25.75 -2.96
N LYS A 351 -13.70 25.41 -3.43
CA LYS A 351 -13.30 25.47 -4.83
C LYS A 351 -14.28 24.66 -5.71
N GLU A 352 -14.69 25.26 -6.82
CA GLU A 352 -15.65 24.65 -7.74
C GLU A 352 -14.99 23.68 -8.71
N GLU A 353 -13.89 24.13 -9.33
CA GLU A 353 -13.07 23.35 -10.25
C GLU A 353 -11.75 22.94 -9.58
N ASN A 354 -11.01 22.04 -10.22
CA ASN A 354 -9.67 21.68 -9.78
C ASN A 354 -8.68 22.86 -9.96
N TYR A 355 -7.47 22.72 -9.43
CA TYR A 355 -6.36 23.60 -9.80
C TYR A 355 -6.07 23.53 -11.31
N PRO A 356 -5.73 24.67 -11.96
CA PRO A 356 -5.43 24.71 -13.40
C PRO A 356 -4.39 23.68 -13.85
N ASN A 357 -3.29 23.54 -13.09
CA ASN A 357 -2.24 22.54 -13.31
C ASN A 357 -2.33 21.38 -12.31
N GLY A 358 -3.52 21.12 -11.79
CA GLY A 358 -3.78 19.99 -10.88
C GLY A 358 -2.96 20.05 -9.59
N LEU A 359 -2.41 18.90 -9.20
CA LEU A 359 -1.71 18.76 -7.92
C LEU A 359 -0.40 19.54 -7.85
N LYS A 360 0.19 19.92 -9.00
CA LYS A 360 1.39 20.76 -9.06
C LYS A 360 1.15 22.12 -8.43
N ASP A 361 0.08 22.81 -8.82
CA ASP A 361 -0.28 24.10 -8.22
C ASP A 361 -0.58 23.96 -6.73
N PHE A 362 -1.26 22.88 -6.32
CA PHE A 362 -1.60 22.66 -4.92
C PHE A 362 -0.35 22.45 -4.06
N VAL A 363 0.59 21.61 -4.51
CA VAL A 363 1.87 21.40 -3.82
C VAL A 363 2.67 22.69 -3.81
N TYR A 364 2.77 23.39 -4.95
CA TYR A 364 3.47 24.67 -5.04
C TYR A 364 2.92 25.70 -4.06
N GLU A 365 1.59 25.88 -3.97
CA GLU A 365 0.97 26.82 -3.04
C GLU A 365 1.30 26.51 -1.57
N LEU A 366 1.42 25.22 -1.21
CA LEU A 366 1.81 24.82 0.14
C LEU A 366 3.28 25.14 0.43
N LEU A 367 4.18 24.76 -0.48
CA LEU A 367 5.62 25.01 -0.32
C LEU A 367 5.93 26.52 -0.33
N GLU A 368 5.28 27.28 -1.20
CA GLU A 368 5.44 28.73 -1.29
C GLU A 368 5.04 29.45 0.00
N LYS A 369 3.97 28.98 0.67
CA LYS A 369 3.60 29.51 1.99
C LYS A 369 4.65 29.18 3.06
N GLU A 370 5.31 28.03 2.99
CA GLU A 370 6.39 27.67 3.91
C GLU A 370 7.66 28.48 3.66
N CYS A 371 8.00 28.74 2.39
CA CYS A 371 9.03 29.69 1.98
C CYS A 371 8.76 31.09 2.52
N ALA A 372 7.57 31.63 2.26
CA ALA A 372 7.17 32.97 2.70
C ALA A 372 7.14 33.11 4.23
N ALA A 373 6.85 32.04 4.96
CA ALA A 373 6.90 31.99 6.42
C ALA A 373 8.32 31.85 6.99
N GLY A 374 9.34 31.58 6.15
CA GLY A 374 10.73 31.36 6.58
C GLY A 374 10.91 30.05 7.36
N THR A 375 10.04 29.06 7.12
CA THR A 375 10.07 27.76 7.82
C THR A 375 10.94 26.72 7.13
N PHE A 376 11.44 27.01 5.93
CA PHE A 376 12.42 26.19 5.23
C PHE A 376 13.83 26.52 5.70
N PRO A 377 14.58 25.53 6.23
CA PRO A 377 16.02 25.67 6.35
C PRO A 377 16.64 25.87 4.96
N ASP A 378 17.67 26.71 4.84
CA ASP A 378 18.35 27.02 3.56
C ASP A 378 18.92 25.78 2.84
N TYR A 379 19.19 24.71 3.58
CA TYR A 379 19.69 23.43 3.07
C TYR A 379 18.57 22.40 2.81
N SER A 380 17.30 22.81 2.86
CA SER A 380 16.18 21.88 2.70
C SER A 380 16.09 21.37 1.27
N ILE A 381 16.00 20.04 1.13
CA ILE A 381 15.77 19.38 -0.16
C ILE A 381 14.42 19.79 -0.80
N ALA A 382 13.51 20.37 -0.01
CA ALA A 382 12.24 20.93 -0.47
C ALA A 382 12.40 21.97 -1.59
N PHE A 383 13.54 22.68 -1.61
CA PHE A 383 13.83 23.66 -2.65
C PHE A 383 13.99 23.03 -4.04
N GLU A 384 14.31 21.73 -4.13
CA GLU A 384 14.34 21.03 -5.42
C GLU A 384 12.92 20.91 -6.00
N THR A 385 11.96 20.46 -5.18
CA THR A 385 10.55 20.36 -5.57
C THR A 385 9.94 21.73 -5.83
N HIS A 386 10.18 22.70 -4.94
CA HIS A 386 9.71 24.07 -5.13
C HIS A 386 10.28 24.70 -6.41
N GLY A 387 11.59 24.60 -6.62
CA GLY A 387 12.25 25.16 -7.80
C GLY A 387 11.83 24.49 -9.11
N TYR A 388 11.57 23.18 -9.11
CA TYR A 388 10.97 22.47 -10.24
C TYR A 388 9.58 23.03 -10.57
N LEU A 389 8.71 23.16 -9.56
CA LEU A 389 7.35 23.66 -9.73
C LEU A 389 7.31 25.13 -10.15
N GLU A 390 8.16 25.97 -9.57
CA GLU A 390 8.33 27.37 -9.98
C GLU A 390 8.67 27.47 -11.47
N HIS A 391 9.67 26.70 -11.91
CA HIS A 391 10.10 26.67 -13.30
C HIS A 391 8.99 26.17 -14.24
N GLU A 392 8.28 25.12 -13.85
CA GLU A 392 7.23 24.51 -14.67
C GLU A 392 5.97 25.37 -14.76
N LEU A 393 5.56 26.02 -13.67
CA LEU A 393 4.30 26.77 -13.58
C LEU A 393 4.42 28.22 -14.03
N HIS A 394 5.54 28.90 -13.73
CA HIS A 394 5.72 30.33 -14.02
C HIS A 394 6.73 30.61 -15.15
N GLY A 395 7.33 29.56 -15.72
CA GLY A 395 8.34 29.68 -16.78
C GLY A 395 9.70 30.16 -16.25
N ARG A 396 10.68 30.30 -17.16
CA ARG A 396 12.11 30.61 -16.88
C ARG A 396 12.39 32.01 -16.30
N ASN A 397 11.67 32.45 -15.28
CA ASN A 397 12.12 33.55 -14.41
C ASN A 397 12.76 32.99 -13.13
N SER A 398 13.34 31.79 -13.20
CA SER A 398 14.17 31.28 -12.13
C SER A 398 15.34 32.23 -11.93
N ILE A 399 15.70 32.42 -10.67
CA ILE A 399 16.92 33.08 -10.21
C ILE A 399 18.09 32.21 -10.69
N GLU A 400 18.34 32.15 -12.00
CA GLU A 400 19.60 31.67 -12.54
C GLU A 400 20.66 32.53 -11.87
N PRO A 401 21.68 31.95 -11.21
CA PRO A 401 22.88 32.69 -10.93
C PRO A 401 23.43 33.10 -12.30
N GLN A 402 23.18 34.34 -12.71
CA GLN A 402 23.89 34.90 -13.84
C GLN A 402 25.36 34.92 -13.45
N VAL A 403 26.12 33.95 -13.94
CA VAL A 403 27.57 33.92 -13.77
C VAL A 403 28.14 35.04 -14.63
N MET A 404 28.06 36.28 -14.14
CA MET A 404 28.76 37.42 -14.70
C MET A 404 30.22 37.34 -14.29
N GLY A 405 31.05 36.76 -15.16
CA GLY A 405 32.50 36.82 -15.01
C GLY A 405 33.19 35.73 -15.80
N ARG A 406 34.40 36.01 -16.30
CA ARG A 406 35.25 35.04 -17.02
C ARG A 406 35.45 33.80 -16.13
N ILE A 407 34.80 32.70 -16.51
CA ILE A 407 34.79 31.43 -15.80
C ILE A 407 36.12 30.70 -16.07
N SER A 408 36.82 30.25 -15.03
CA SER A 408 37.94 29.31 -15.19
C SER A 408 37.43 27.95 -15.71
N ASN A 409 38.27 27.12 -16.34
CA ASN A 409 37.82 25.82 -16.87
C ASN A 409 37.20 24.90 -15.78
N GLU A 410 37.65 25.01 -14.52
CA GLU A 410 37.05 24.28 -13.38
C GLU A 410 35.65 24.79 -13.04
N SER A 411 35.43 26.11 -13.04
CA SER A 411 34.11 26.69 -12.78
C SER A 411 33.11 26.41 -13.90
N ALA A 412 33.56 26.22 -15.14
CA ALA A 412 32.70 25.84 -16.27
C ALA A 412 32.25 24.37 -16.17
N ARG A 413 33.16 23.49 -15.72
CA ARG A 413 32.84 22.08 -15.46
C ARG A 413 31.85 21.92 -14.32
N ALA A 414 32.06 22.62 -13.20
CA ALA A 414 31.14 22.60 -12.07
C ALA A 414 29.73 23.11 -12.45
N ALA A 415 29.64 24.17 -13.27
CA ALA A 415 28.36 24.67 -13.78
C ALA A 415 27.65 23.67 -14.69
N TYR A 416 28.40 22.95 -15.53
CA TYR A 416 27.84 21.88 -16.37
C TYR A 416 27.32 20.70 -15.55
N GLU A 417 28.09 20.25 -14.56
CA GLU A 417 27.71 19.15 -13.67
C GLU A 417 26.46 19.49 -12.85
N LEU A 418 26.37 20.73 -12.33
CA LEU A 418 25.19 21.23 -11.61
C LEU A 418 23.95 21.27 -12.51
N LYS A 419 24.09 21.74 -13.75
CA LYS A 419 22.99 21.78 -14.71
C LYS A 419 22.47 20.37 -15.04
N ARG A 420 23.39 19.42 -15.27
CA ARG A 420 23.02 18.03 -15.54
C ARG A 420 22.29 17.40 -14.35
N TYR A 421 22.77 17.63 -13.13
CA TYR A 421 22.11 17.17 -11.91
C TYR A 421 20.69 17.74 -11.78
N GLN A 422 20.52 19.04 -12.04
CA GLN A 422 19.22 19.69 -12.04
C GLN A 422 18.27 19.08 -13.08
N GLU A 423 18.74 18.81 -14.30
CA GLU A 423 17.94 18.17 -15.35
C GLU A 423 17.48 16.75 -14.95
N GLU A 424 18.35 15.97 -14.30
CA GLU A 424 18.03 14.63 -13.77
C GLU A 424 16.98 14.70 -12.65
N VAL A 425 17.21 15.55 -11.66
CA VAL A 425 16.27 15.76 -10.53
C VAL A 425 14.91 16.26 -11.02
N TRP A 426 14.89 17.18 -11.98
CA TRP A 426 13.64 17.71 -12.54
C TRP A 426 12.89 16.68 -13.39
N SER A 427 13.61 15.81 -14.12
CA SER A 427 13.01 14.67 -14.80
C SER A 427 12.33 13.73 -13.79
N ASP A 428 13.00 13.42 -12.69
CA ASP A 428 12.42 12.60 -11.63
C ASP A 428 11.17 13.23 -11.02
N HIS A 429 11.17 14.54 -10.75
CA HIS A 429 9.97 15.24 -10.28
C HIS A 429 8.83 15.17 -11.30
N TYR A 430 9.11 15.35 -12.59
CA TYR A 430 8.08 15.25 -13.64
C TYR A 430 7.38 13.89 -13.62
N TRP A 431 8.14 12.79 -13.64
CA TRP A 431 7.57 11.45 -13.61
C TRP A 431 6.90 11.12 -12.27
N CYS A 432 7.42 11.65 -11.17
CA CYS A 432 6.82 11.53 -9.84
C CYS A 432 5.41 12.17 -9.79
N PHE A 433 5.24 13.37 -10.35
CA PHE A 433 3.91 13.99 -10.45
C PHE A 433 2.97 13.24 -11.39
N GLN A 434 3.48 12.64 -12.47
CA GLN A 434 2.68 11.76 -13.33
C GLN A 434 2.20 10.50 -12.57
N LEU A 435 3.07 9.90 -11.75
CA LEU A 435 2.71 8.78 -10.88
C LEU A 435 1.61 9.18 -9.88
N LEU A 436 1.74 10.37 -9.27
CA LEU A 436 0.78 10.93 -8.33
C LEU A 436 -0.61 11.13 -8.95
N GLU A 437 -0.68 11.69 -10.16
CA GLU A 437 -1.93 11.91 -10.88
C GLU A 437 -2.64 10.58 -11.19
N GLN A 438 -1.88 9.55 -11.59
CA GLN A 438 -2.43 8.21 -11.82
C GLN A 438 -3.00 7.56 -10.55
N CYS A 439 -2.41 7.84 -9.38
CA CYS A 439 -2.94 7.36 -8.11
C CYS A 439 -4.28 8.04 -7.73
N PHE A 440 -4.44 9.32 -8.06
CA PHE A 440 -5.61 10.13 -7.73
C PHE A 440 -6.68 10.17 -8.83
N GLU A 441 -6.66 9.24 -9.78
CA GLU A 441 -7.76 9.04 -10.71
C GLU A 441 -9.05 8.69 -9.94
N MET A 442 -10.10 9.48 -10.20
CA MET A 442 -11.37 9.47 -9.45
C MET A 442 -12.26 8.32 -9.87
N ASP A 443 -12.13 7.87 -11.12
CA ASP A 443 -12.78 6.67 -11.60
C ASP A 443 -11.92 5.44 -11.23
N PRO A 444 -12.36 4.60 -10.27
CA PRO A 444 -11.55 3.46 -9.84
C PRO A 444 -11.26 2.46 -10.96
N GLN A 445 -12.04 2.44 -12.04
CA GLN A 445 -11.78 1.59 -13.20
C GLN A 445 -10.60 2.09 -14.05
N LYS A 446 -10.34 3.40 -14.04
CA LYS A 446 -9.25 4.04 -14.81
C LYS A 446 -7.99 4.25 -13.99
N ARG A 447 -8.09 4.20 -12.67
CA ARG A 447 -6.94 4.32 -11.77
C ARG A 447 -5.94 3.22 -12.08
N SER A 448 -4.66 3.54 -12.16
CA SER A 448 -3.61 2.57 -12.43
C SER A 448 -3.55 1.48 -11.36
N SER A 449 -3.07 0.29 -11.73
CA SER A 449 -2.71 -0.80 -10.81
C SER A 449 -1.28 -0.61 -10.32
N ALA A 450 -0.88 -1.36 -9.29
CA ALA A 450 0.51 -1.37 -8.84
C ALA A 450 1.46 -1.77 -9.96
N TYR A 451 1.09 -2.78 -10.76
CA TYR A 451 1.84 -3.20 -11.95
C TYR A 451 2.05 -2.05 -12.95
N GLU A 452 0.97 -1.37 -13.35
CA GLU A 452 1.03 -0.26 -14.32
C GLU A 452 1.87 0.91 -13.79
N LEU A 453 1.80 1.19 -12.48
CA LEU A 453 2.62 2.22 -11.83
C LEU A 453 4.11 1.85 -11.84
N LEU A 454 4.49 0.59 -11.64
CA LEU A 454 5.88 0.12 -11.73
C LEU A 454 6.46 0.25 -13.15
N GLN A 455 5.63 0.29 -14.18
CA GLN A 455 6.06 0.54 -15.57
C GLN A 455 6.31 2.03 -15.86
N ASN A 456 6.00 2.94 -14.93
CA ASN A 456 6.25 4.36 -15.10
C ASN A 456 7.74 4.66 -15.26
N ALA A 457 8.07 5.65 -16.11
CA ALA A 457 9.45 6.07 -16.36
C ALA A 457 10.19 6.56 -15.12
N PHE A 458 9.47 6.96 -14.06
CA PHE A 458 10.04 7.27 -12.75
C PHE A 458 10.94 6.16 -12.20
N PHE A 459 10.69 4.90 -12.58
CA PHE A 459 11.40 3.73 -12.08
C PHE A 459 12.35 3.07 -13.08
N ASN A 460 12.61 3.69 -14.25
CA ASN A 460 13.44 3.07 -15.30
C ASN A 460 14.82 2.63 -14.78
N GLU A 461 15.51 3.51 -14.04
CA GLU A 461 16.84 3.24 -13.48
C GLU A 461 16.85 2.05 -12.52
N LEU A 462 15.79 1.89 -11.70
CA LEU A 462 15.67 0.81 -10.72
C LEU A 462 15.32 -0.52 -11.40
N ARG A 463 14.48 -0.47 -12.43
CA ARG A 463 14.14 -1.67 -13.21
C ARG A 463 15.34 -2.20 -13.98
N GLU A 464 16.16 -1.32 -14.54
CA GLU A 464 17.41 -1.71 -15.21
C GLU A 464 18.42 -2.32 -14.23
N SER A 465 18.53 -1.80 -13.00
CA SER A 465 19.39 -2.39 -11.98
C SER A 465 18.91 -3.77 -11.52
N ASP A 466 17.60 -3.95 -11.31
CA ASP A 466 17.04 -5.24 -10.87
C ASP A 466 17.27 -6.33 -11.93
N ILE A 467 17.10 -6.02 -13.22
CA ILE A 467 17.37 -6.96 -14.33
C ILE A 467 18.84 -7.39 -14.36
N ASN A 468 19.78 -6.43 -14.18
CA ASN A 468 21.21 -6.76 -14.18
C ASN A 468 21.59 -7.61 -12.96
N THR A 469 20.97 -7.36 -11.81
CA THR A 469 21.23 -8.14 -10.58
C THR A 469 20.70 -9.57 -10.71
N GLU A 470 19.53 -9.77 -11.31
CA GLU A 470 19.00 -11.11 -11.59
C GLU A 470 19.86 -11.88 -12.59
N ALA A 471 20.37 -11.21 -13.63
CA ALA A 471 21.27 -11.81 -14.62
C ALA A 471 22.62 -12.25 -14.01
N GLU A 472 23.21 -11.42 -13.13
CA GLU A 472 24.46 -11.76 -12.42
C GLU A 472 24.25 -12.95 -11.46
N THR A 473 23.11 -13.04 -10.76
CA THR A 473 22.82 -14.19 -9.89
C THR A 473 22.59 -15.50 -10.66
N THR A 474 22.06 -15.44 -11.89
CA THR A 474 21.91 -16.65 -12.73
C THR A 474 23.23 -17.12 -13.33
N GLU A 475 24.20 -16.22 -13.56
CA GLU A 475 25.54 -16.60 -14.03
C GLU A 475 26.39 -17.22 -12.91
N GLU A 476 26.26 -16.75 -11.66
CA GLU A 476 26.91 -17.36 -10.49
C GLU A 476 26.34 -18.75 -10.15
N GLU A 477 25.06 -19.01 -10.41
CA GLU A 477 24.45 -20.34 -10.21
C GLU A 477 24.84 -21.36 -11.31
N GLU A 478 25.30 -20.92 -12.49
CA GLU A 478 25.80 -21.82 -13.55
C GLU A 478 27.30 -22.15 -13.42
N GLU A 479 28.09 -21.41 -12.63
CA GLU A 479 29.52 -21.69 -12.39
C GLU A 479 29.76 -22.70 -11.24
N ASP A 480 28.76 -23.01 -10.41
CA ASP A 480 28.89 -23.94 -9.27
C ASP A 480 28.56 -25.42 -9.61
N ASP A 481 28.17 -25.73 -10.86
CA ASP A 481 27.80 -27.09 -11.31
C ASP A 481 28.87 -27.82 -12.18
N ASP A 482 30.04 -27.22 -12.43
CA ASP A 482 31.11 -27.84 -13.25
C ASP A 482 32.41 -28.14 -12.49
N ASP A 483 32.32 -28.86 -11.36
CA ASP A 483 33.50 -29.48 -10.75
C ASP A 483 33.16 -30.84 -10.13
N GLY A 484 33.27 -31.92 -10.94
CA GLY A 484 33.23 -33.27 -10.36
C GLY A 484 32.95 -34.48 -11.27
N ALA A 485 33.39 -34.53 -12.53
CA ALA A 485 33.35 -35.76 -13.32
C ALA A 485 34.74 -36.41 -13.45
N ALA A 486 35.05 -37.32 -12.52
CA ALA A 486 36.11 -38.31 -12.70
C ALA A 486 35.71 -39.62 -12.01
N THR A 487 35.53 -40.68 -12.82
CA THR A 487 35.67 -42.15 -12.59
C THR A 487 34.62 -42.86 -13.43
N GLU A 488 35.00 -43.49 -14.54
CA GLU A 488 35.59 -44.83 -14.72
C GLU A 488 34.58 -45.67 -15.52
N ASP A 489 34.96 -45.94 -16.76
CA ASP A 489 34.33 -46.88 -17.67
C ASP A 489 34.30 -48.28 -17.06
N ASP A 490 33.16 -48.95 -17.09
CA ASP A 490 33.08 -50.41 -17.17
C ASP A 490 31.75 -50.80 -17.84
N ASP A 491 31.84 -51.07 -19.15
CA ASP A 491 30.82 -51.75 -19.93
C ASP A 491 30.84 -53.25 -19.64
N ALA A 492 29.72 -53.81 -19.15
CA ALA A 492 29.44 -55.24 -19.23
C ALA A 492 27.97 -55.49 -19.54
N GLU A 493 27.76 -56.24 -20.61
CA GLU A 493 26.48 -56.61 -21.21
C GLU A 493 25.62 -57.55 -20.35
N SER A 494 24.33 -57.47 -20.64
CA SER A 494 23.42 -58.59 -20.96
C SER A 494 22.29 -58.97 -19.99
N ASP A 495 21.14 -59.11 -20.64
CA ASP A 495 19.99 -59.96 -20.39
C ASP A 495 18.90 -59.51 -19.41
N GLY A 496 17.70 -59.47 -19.98
CA GLY A 496 16.48 -59.02 -19.32
C GLY A 496 15.72 -60.14 -18.63
N ASP A 497 14.60 -59.76 -18.03
CA ASP A 497 13.35 -60.49 -18.24
C ASP A 497 12.15 -59.65 -17.76
N ASN A 498 11.01 -59.98 -18.32
CA ASN A 498 9.69 -59.46 -17.98
C ASN A 498 9.31 -59.79 -16.52
N ASN A 499 8.61 -58.87 -15.84
CA ASN A 499 7.27 -59.21 -15.34
C ASN A 499 6.48 -58.00 -14.83
N SER A 500 5.19 -58.15 -15.04
CA SER A 500 4.04 -57.32 -14.71
C SER A 500 3.66 -57.34 -13.22
N VAL A 501 2.64 -56.53 -12.90
CA VAL A 501 1.73 -56.61 -11.71
C VAL A 501 2.32 -55.87 -10.48
N ASP A 502 1.66 -54.97 -9.74
CA ASP A 502 0.25 -54.66 -9.50
C ASP A 502 0.09 -53.22 -8.98
N ASP A 503 -1.16 -52.75 -9.03
CA ASP A 503 -1.70 -51.58 -8.32
C ASP A 503 -1.40 -51.60 -6.81
N ASP A 504 -1.16 -50.43 -6.21
CA ASP A 504 -1.60 -50.21 -4.83
C ASP A 504 -1.93 -48.74 -4.53
N VAL A 505 -3.22 -48.55 -4.26
CA VAL A 505 -3.89 -47.35 -3.75
C VAL A 505 -4.12 -47.56 -2.26
N LEU A 506 -3.48 -46.80 -1.37
CA LEU A 506 -3.94 -46.62 0.03
C LEU A 506 -3.46 -45.24 0.54
N LEU A 507 -4.38 -44.27 0.64
CA LEU A 507 -5.21 -43.93 1.81
C LEU A 507 -4.51 -43.04 2.84
N ILE A 508 -4.88 -41.76 2.78
CA ILE A 508 -4.75 -40.75 3.83
C ILE A 508 -5.86 -41.02 4.85
N SER A 509 -5.49 -41.21 6.11
CA SER A 509 -6.42 -41.22 7.25
C SER A 509 -6.30 -39.92 8.05
N GLU A 510 -7.46 -39.52 8.55
CA GLU A 510 -7.89 -38.31 9.27
C GLU A 510 -7.01 -37.82 10.43
#